data_AF-A0A9K3PEK0-F1
#
_entry.id   AF-A0A9K3PEK0-F1
#
_cell.length_a   1.000
_cell.length_b   1.000
_cell.length_c   1.000
_cell.angle_alpha   90.00
_cell.angle_beta   90.00
_cell.angle_gamma   90.00
#
_symmetry.space_group_name_H-M   'P 1'
#
loop_
_entity.id
_entity.type
_entity.pdbx_description
1 polymer ?
#
loop_
_entity_poly.entity_id
_entity_poly.type
_entity_poly.pdbx_seq_one_letter_code
_entity_poly.pdbx_strand_id
1 'polypeptide(L)'
;MTMELRTKTTCSSFIVAIHHAVRFAVLLFVVRSNAIDGFHLSHSRQQKTHISTTTNFWHPTKNSSFQDSNHDRSKAVSSILSLSSSNDGSSSQDGSSDDSSLVEAMRRLLESSWDANTMGRVPLDATSGANEVYAALLEAEQRRNDESTPKIYCVELLLPAYDVTQGDRMYDEVMATEFCIALAQCLKGKSEILVRDQKTLDTVQKVLSARERWNDDNNSEEDDEDDFDDEDEDDQVDDSDSPDNDNENNEGEEIILEGDVDSFRKKLMSGWDVTTNADNVPMEESSVDLPTEPPRSPASSDTKRSKQNKQNKRHRLASLFGSERISTSGPDMPQDVVRAVRNNAMAMQDEETIIILGAHGQDEMVAVRALVEKYQKEKSIILVNCLFTQTPRELQKAEIVYSILPLVVKEKETGRNLSIRDNNEDGSSKVVVLRRYPKDWEMFVDIGNGFELAETMRVRPTMQAVTECLQRYLKSI
;
A
#
# COMPACT_ATOMS: atom_id res chain seq x y z
N MET A 1 -38.91 25.51 -56.97
CA MET A 1 -39.40 26.18 -55.75
C MET A 1 -39.04 25.25 -54.60
N THR A 2 -38.49 25.82 -53.52
CA THR A 2 -37.75 25.21 -52.38
C THR A 2 -36.22 25.09 -52.56
N MET A 3 -35.52 26.04 -51.95
CA MET A 3 -34.10 26.02 -51.58
C MET A 3 -34.09 26.25 -50.06
N GLU A 4 -33.59 25.30 -49.27
CA GLU A 4 -33.38 25.48 -47.82
C GLU A 4 -32.02 24.91 -47.37
N LEU A 5 -31.27 25.79 -46.70
CA LEU A 5 -30.47 25.63 -45.48
C LEU A 5 -29.30 24.61 -45.42
N ARG A 6 -28.09 25.15 -45.55
CA ARG A 6 -26.87 24.68 -44.87
C ARG A 6 -26.11 25.86 -44.25
N THR A 7 -26.40 26.19 -42.99
CA THR A 7 -25.58 27.10 -42.17
C THR A 7 -25.70 26.73 -40.69
N LYS A 8 -24.95 25.73 -40.21
CA LYS A 8 -24.79 25.49 -38.76
C LYS A 8 -23.38 25.10 -38.29
N THR A 9 -22.38 24.96 -39.17
CA THR A 9 -21.06 24.44 -38.77
C THR A 9 -19.98 25.49 -38.51
N THR A 10 -20.23 26.79 -38.71
CA THR A 10 -19.18 27.82 -38.60
C THR A 10 -19.09 28.54 -37.25
N CYS A 11 -20.06 28.37 -36.34
CA CYS A 11 -20.01 29.06 -35.04
C CYS A 11 -19.04 28.44 -34.02
N SER A 12 -18.77 27.13 -34.10
CA SER A 12 -17.92 26.45 -33.09
C SER A 12 -16.45 26.86 -33.20
N SER A 13 -15.92 26.97 -34.42
CA SER A 13 -14.52 27.32 -34.66
C SER A 13 -14.18 28.76 -34.25
N PHE A 14 -15.16 29.66 -34.29
CA PHE A 14 -14.95 31.07 -33.93
C PHE A 14 -14.81 31.26 -32.41
N ILE A 15 -15.54 30.47 -31.61
CA ILE A 15 -15.50 30.53 -30.14
C ILE A 15 -14.14 30.02 -29.63
N VAL A 16 -13.61 28.95 -30.23
CA VAL A 16 -12.27 28.42 -29.88
C VAL A 16 -11.16 29.42 -30.21
N ALA A 17 -11.25 30.11 -31.35
CA ALA A 17 -10.28 31.13 -31.74
C ALA A 17 -10.25 32.33 -30.78
N ILE A 18 -11.42 32.80 -30.31
CA ILE A 18 -11.50 33.88 -29.31
C ILE A 18 -10.90 33.43 -27.98
N HIS A 19 -11.16 32.20 -27.54
CA HIS A 19 -10.64 31.68 -26.28
C HIS A 19 -9.10 31.58 -26.27
N HIS A 20 -8.50 31.19 -27.40
CA HIS A 20 -7.04 31.20 -27.57
C HIS A 20 -6.45 32.61 -27.61
N ALA A 21 -7.12 33.56 -28.28
CA ALA A 21 -6.65 34.94 -28.33
C ALA A 21 -6.65 35.62 -26.95
N VAL A 22 -7.67 35.36 -26.12
CA VAL A 22 -7.75 35.88 -24.74
C VAL A 22 -6.66 35.29 -23.85
N ARG A 23 -6.40 33.97 -23.94
CA ARG A 23 -5.30 33.34 -23.20
C ARG A 23 -3.93 33.91 -23.57
N PHE A 24 -3.70 34.19 -24.86
CA PHE A 24 -2.44 34.77 -25.33
C PHE A 24 -2.26 36.23 -24.86
N ALA A 25 -3.35 37.01 -24.83
CA ALA A 25 -3.31 38.39 -24.34
C ALA A 25 -3.02 38.49 -22.83
N VAL A 26 -3.56 37.57 -22.02
CA VAL A 26 -3.27 37.50 -20.57
C VAL A 26 -1.80 37.14 -20.32
N LEU A 27 -1.25 36.20 -21.09
CA LEU A 27 0.16 35.79 -20.97
C LEU A 27 1.12 36.94 -21.33
N LEU A 28 0.80 37.71 -22.36
CA LEU A 28 1.57 38.91 -22.72
C LEU A 28 1.48 40.02 -21.66
N PHE A 29 0.36 40.15 -20.95
CA PHE A 29 0.23 41.12 -19.87
C PHE A 29 1.06 40.74 -18.63
N VAL A 30 1.11 39.45 -18.28
CA VAL A 30 1.91 38.94 -17.14
C VAL A 30 3.41 39.07 -17.40
N VAL A 31 3.88 38.78 -18.62
CA VAL A 31 5.29 38.94 -18.98
C VAL A 31 5.72 40.42 -18.97
N ARG A 32 4.80 41.33 -19.33
CA ARG A 32 5.09 42.77 -19.35
C ARG A 32 5.11 43.40 -17.94
N SER A 33 4.30 42.89 -17.00
CA SER A 33 4.32 43.33 -15.61
C SER A 33 5.59 42.90 -14.87
N ASN A 34 6.16 41.73 -15.19
CA ASN A 34 7.38 41.25 -14.54
C ASN A 34 8.67 41.94 -15.06
N ALA A 35 8.59 42.70 -16.16
CA ALA A 35 9.75 43.40 -16.72
C ALA A 35 9.96 44.82 -16.15
N ILE A 36 9.05 45.32 -15.31
CA ILE A 36 9.06 46.73 -14.84
C ILE A 36 9.70 46.89 -13.45
N ASP A 37 9.82 45.83 -12.64
CA ASP A 37 10.30 45.91 -11.24
C ASP A 37 11.73 45.41 -11.01
N GLY A 38 12.69 45.85 -11.84
CA GLY A 38 14.05 45.28 -11.81
C GLY A 38 15.21 46.24 -12.07
N PHE A 39 15.13 47.51 -11.68
CA PHE A 39 16.29 48.43 -11.72
C PHE A 39 16.42 49.24 -10.42
N HIS A 40 17.23 48.75 -9.47
CA HIS A 40 17.99 49.62 -8.56
C HIS A 40 19.20 48.89 -7.95
N LEU A 41 20.40 49.24 -8.45
CA LEU A 41 21.69 49.18 -7.73
C LEU A 41 21.60 50.06 -6.47
N SER A 42 22.37 49.97 -5.37
CA SER A 42 23.59 49.28 -4.95
C SER A 42 23.86 49.73 -3.49
N HIS A 43 24.51 48.93 -2.64
CA HIS A 43 25.72 49.30 -1.90
C HIS A 43 26.11 48.30 -0.79
N SER A 44 27.35 47.81 -0.96
CA SER A 44 28.35 47.37 0.02
C SER A 44 28.09 47.66 1.52
N ARG A 45 28.19 46.60 2.35
CA ARG A 45 28.99 46.65 3.59
C ARG A 45 29.35 45.25 4.09
N GLN A 46 30.65 44.98 4.12
CA GLN A 46 31.24 43.89 4.88
C GLN A 46 30.96 44.08 6.38
N GLN A 47 30.37 43.08 7.04
CA GLN A 47 30.67 42.81 8.45
C GLN A 47 30.70 41.31 8.72
N LYS A 48 31.80 40.94 9.36
CA LYS A 48 32.22 39.64 9.84
C LYS A 48 31.70 39.50 11.27
N THR A 49 30.79 38.57 11.55
CA THR A 49 30.45 38.21 12.93
C THR A 49 30.19 36.73 13.10
N HIS A 50 30.72 36.26 14.21
CA HIS A 50 30.82 34.92 14.75
C HIS A 50 29.53 34.09 14.74
N ILE A 51 29.77 32.79 14.55
CA ILE A 51 28.92 31.64 14.85
C ILE A 51 28.45 31.74 16.32
N SER A 52 27.13 31.63 16.53
CA SER A 52 26.55 31.24 17.81
C SER A 52 25.33 30.38 17.55
N THR A 53 25.49 29.10 17.82
CA THR A 53 24.47 28.05 17.75
C THR A 53 23.57 28.20 18.96
N THR A 54 22.42 28.86 18.81
CA THR A 54 21.36 28.88 19.84
C THR A 54 20.37 27.74 19.59
N THR A 55 20.44 26.75 20.47
CA THR A 55 19.45 25.70 20.68
C THR A 55 18.17 26.32 21.27
N ASN A 56 17.13 26.47 20.46
CA ASN A 56 15.82 26.91 20.96
C ASN A 56 15.04 25.70 21.50
N PHE A 57 15.03 25.60 22.84
CA PHE A 57 14.09 24.77 23.60
C PHE A 57 12.65 25.18 23.27
N TRP A 58 11.82 24.20 22.91
CA TRP A 58 10.42 24.38 22.53
C TRP A 58 9.51 24.35 23.77
N HIS A 59 8.67 25.38 23.92
CA HIS A 59 7.48 25.34 24.76
C HIS A 59 6.25 24.96 23.92
N PRO A 60 5.35 24.09 24.41
CA PRO A 60 4.14 23.70 23.67
C PRO A 60 3.05 24.77 23.82
N THR A 61 2.73 25.46 22.72
CA THR A 61 1.50 26.26 22.61
C THR A 61 0.32 25.35 22.26
N LYS A 62 -0.71 25.38 23.10
CA LYS A 62 -1.99 24.68 22.89
C LYS A 62 -2.73 25.31 21.70
N ASN A 63 -2.84 24.57 20.60
CA ASN A 63 -3.84 24.81 19.56
C ASN A 63 -4.63 23.52 19.31
N SER A 64 -5.95 23.68 19.21
CA SER A 64 -7.00 22.69 19.35
C SER A 64 -7.33 21.89 18.08
N SER A 65 -7.96 20.72 18.31
CA SER A 65 -8.92 19.95 17.49
C SER A 65 -8.45 18.98 16.39
N PHE A 66 -7.22 18.48 16.41
CA PHE A 66 -6.82 17.34 15.55
C PHE A 66 -6.10 16.21 16.31
N GLN A 67 -6.10 16.24 17.65
CA GLN A 67 -5.26 15.35 18.47
C GLN A 67 -5.97 14.07 18.98
N ASP A 68 -7.30 13.99 18.97
CA ASP A 68 -7.99 12.88 19.64
C ASP A 68 -8.10 11.60 18.78
N SER A 69 -7.99 11.69 17.45
CA SER A 69 -8.26 10.53 16.58
C SER A 69 -7.17 9.44 16.60
N ASN A 70 -5.90 9.78 16.88
CA ASN A 70 -4.84 8.77 16.85
C ASN A 70 -4.76 7.94 18.14
N HIS A 71 -5.13 8.51 19.28
CA HIS A 71 -5.18 7.74 20.54
C HIS A 71 -6.32 6.71 20.53
N ASP A 72 -7.43 7.03 19.85
CA ASP A 72 -8.52 6.09 19.62
C ASP A 72 -8.13 4.96 18.66
N ARG A 73 -7.17 5.16 17.75
CA ARG A 73 -6.70 4.09 16.83
C ARG A 73 -6.00 2.95 17.56
N SER A 74 -5.07 3.26 18.47
CA SER A 74 -4.37 2.19 19.21
C SER A 74 -5.36 1.43 20.09
N LYS A 75 -6.41 2.09 20.61
CA LYS A 75 -7.48 1.46 21.38
C LYS A 75 -8.44 0.65 20.52
N ALA A 76 -8.83 1.13 19.34
CA ALA A 76 -9.75 0.41 18.45
C ALA A 76 -9.10 -0.87 17.90
N VAL A 77 -7.83 -0.81 17.48
CA VAL A 77 -7.11 -1.99 16.99
C VAL A 77 -6.78 -2.95 18.12
N SER A 78 -6.36 -2.45 19.30
CA SER A 78 -6.22 -3.33 20.47
C SER A 78 -7.55 -3.90 20.96
N SER A 79 -8.70 -3.27 20.66
CA SER A 79 -10.04 -3.80 20.98
C SER A 79 -10.47 -4.92 20.03
N ILE A 80 -10.02 -4.93 18.77
CA ILE A 80 -10.19 -6.08 17.86
C ILE A 80 -9.40 -7.29 18.41
N LEU A 81 -8.25 -7.06 19.06
CA LEU A 81 -7.40 -8.12 19.60
C LEU A 81 -7.67 -8.45 21.08
N SER A 82 -8.41 -7.63 21.82
CA SER A 82 -8.81 -7.90 23.22
C SER A 82 -10.09 -8.73 23.32
N LEU A 83 -10.45 -9.46 22.26
CA LEU A 83 -11.67 -10.26 22.17
C LEU A 83 -11.64 -11.56 23.00
N SER A 84 -10.56 -11.83 23.72
CA SER A 84 -10.35 -13.09 24.46
C SER A 84 -9.62 -12.91 25.79
N SER A 85 -10.18 -12.15 26.76
CA SER A 85 -9.82 -12.36 28.18
C SER A 85 -10.91 -11.92 29.16
N SER A 86 -12.03 -12.62 29.15
CA SER A 86 -12.84 -12.75 30.37
C SER A 86 -12.04 -13.64 31.32
N ASN A 87 -11.27 -13.00 32.20
CA ASN A 87 -10.39 -13.64 33.18
C ASN A 87 -11.20 -14.34 34.28
N ASP A 88 -11.83 -15.46 33.95
CA ASP A 88 -12.30 -16.44 34.94
C ASP A 88 -11.17 -17.46 35.17
N GLY A 89 -10.62 -17.43 36.38
CA GLY A 89 -9.38 -18.11 36.77
C GLY A 89 -9.44 -19.65 36.77
N SER A 90 -9.50 -20.25 35.58
CA SER A 90 -9.36 -21.68 35.36
C SER A 90 -8.12 -21.93 34.52
N SER A 91 -7.01 -22.25 35.19
CA SER A 91 -5.75 -22.65 34.58
C SER A 91 -5.91 -24.00 33.84
N SER A 92 -6.12 -23.93 32.52
CA SER A 92 -5.95 -25.05 31.60
C SER A 92 -5.21 -24.54 30.37
N GLN A 93 -4.08 -25.18 30.13
CA GLN A 93 -2.99 -24.78 29.25
C GLN A 93 -3.21 -25.47 27.89
N ASP A 94 -3.84 -24.79 26.91
CA ASP A 94 -3.76 -25.01 25.44
C ASP A 94 -4.83 -24.22 24.66
N GLY A 95 -4.75 -22.88 24.67
CA GLY A 95 -5.81 -21.99 24.18
C GLY A 95 -5.46 -21.07 22.99
N SER A 96 -4.48 -21.38 22.14
CA SER A 96 -4.03 -20.44 21.08
C SER A 96 -4.72 -20.58 19.69
N SER A 97 -5.76 -21.41 19.58
CA SER A 97 -6.40 -21.75 18.30
C SER A 97 -7.48 -20.75 17.82
N ASP A 98 -8.12 -19.99 18.71
CA ASP A 98 -9.36 -19.29 18.37
C ASP A 98 -9.16 -17.95 17.64
N ASP A 99 -8.09 -17.20 17.94
CA ASP A 99 -7.88 -15.87 17.34
C ASP A 99 -7.61 -15.94 15.82
N SER A 100 -6.94 -16.99 15.36
CA SER A 100 -6.66 -17.21 13.93
C SER A 100 -7.94 -17.50 13.13
N SER A 101 -8.86 -18.27 13.72
CA SER A 101 -10.15 -18.61 13.13
C SER A 101 -11.02 -17.37 12.91
N LEU A 102 -11.05 -16.45 13.88
CA LEU A 102 -11.82 -15.22 13.78
C LEU A 102 -11.32 -14.30 12.67
N VAL A 103 -9.99 -14.13 12.55
CA VAL A 103 -9.39 -13.29 11.51
C VAL A 103 -9.62 -13.86 10.12
N GLU A 104 -9.47 -15.18 9.95
CA GLU A 104 -9.77 -15.83 8.68
C GLU A 104 -11.27 -15.74 8.35
N ALA A 105 -12.17 -15.87 9.33
CA ALA A 105 -13.59 -15.64 9.13
C ALA A 105 -13.89 -14.20 8.70
N MET A 106 -13.23 -13.21 9.33
CA MET A 106 -13.37 -11.80 8.96
C MET A 106 -12.82 -11.52 7.55
N ARG A 107 -11.68 -12.13 7.19
CA ARG A 107 -11.11 -12.06 5.83
C ARG A 107 -12.09 -12.63 4.80
N ARG A 108 -12.60 -13.84 5.03
CA ARG A 108 -13.59 -14.48 4.14
C ARG A 108 -14.88 -13.68 4.04
N LEU A 109 -15.34 -13.09 5.15
CA LEU A 109 -16.52 -12.24 5.16
C LEU A 109 -16.28 -10.98 4.32
N LEU A 110 -15.13 -10.31 4.51
CA LEU A 110 -14.73 -9.18 3.68
C LEU A 110 -14.68 -9.60 2.21
N GLU A 111 -13.99 -10.67 1.86
CA GLU A 111 -13.85 -11.16 0.47
C GLU A 111 -15.19 -11.54 -0.17
N SER A 112 -16.08 -12.21 0.56
CA SER A 112 -17.38 -12.69 0.04
C SER A 112 -18.46 -11.61 -0.03
N SER A 113 -18.41 -10.61 0.86
CA SER A 113 -19.45 -9.59 0.99
C SER A 113 -19.10 -8.28 0.29
N TRP A 114 -17.86 -8.14 -0.20
CA TRP A 114 -17.39 -6.91 -0.81
C TRP A 114 -17.93 -6.71 -2.23
N ASP A 115 -18.59 -5.58 -2.45
CA ASP A 115 -19.05 -5.18 -3.78
C ASP A 115 -18.06 -4.19 -4.40
N ALA A 116 -17.36 -4.64 -5.43
CA ALA A 116 -16.37 -3.82 -6.12
C ALA A 116 -16.96 -2.57 -6.81
N ASN A 117 -18.25 -2.58 -7.13
CA ASN A 117 -18.90 -1.46 -7.81
C ASN A 117 -19.16 -0.28 -6.86
N THR A 118 -19.57 -0.57 -5.62
CA THR A 118 -19.88 0.45 -4.62
C THR A 118 -18.67 0.74 -3.74
N MET A 119 -17.95 -0.29 -3.31
CA MET A 119 -16.82 -0.20 -2.39
C MET A 119 -15.46 -0.14 -3.09
N GLY A 120 -15.41 -0.07 -4.43
CA GLY A 120 -14.16 -0.14 -5.22
C GLY A 120 -13.46 -1.47 -5.10
N ARG A 121 -12.30 -1.68 -5.74
CA ARG A 121 -11.64 -2.99 -5.65
C ARG A 121 -10.95 -3.17 -4.29
N VAL A 122 -11.19 -4.31 -3.63
CA VAL A 122 -10.30 -4.76 -2.54
C VAL A 122 -8.93 -4.99 -3.16
N PRO A 123 -7.85 -4.55 -2.51
CA PRO A 123 -6.51 -5.00 -2.87
C PRO A 123 -6.35 -6.49 -2.51
N LEU A 124 -6.98 -7.38 -3.28
CA LEU A 124 -6.79 -8.83 -3.17
C LEU A 124 -5.36 -9.20 -3.60
N ASP A 125 -4.82 -8.43 -4.54
CA ASP A 125 -3.44 -8.48 -4.98
C ASP A 125 -2.78 -7.10 -4.90
N ALA A 126 -1.45 -7.10 -4.83
CA ALA A 126 -0.64 -5.89 -4.77
C ALA A 126 -0.93 -4.90 -5.91
N THR A 127 -1.22 -5.40 -7.13
CA THR A 127 -1.39 -4.60 -8.34
C THR A 127 -2.74 -3.92 -8.39
N SER A 128 -3.83 -4.63 -8.09
CA SER A 128 -5.17 -4.04 -8.01
C SER A 128 -5.23 -2.95 -6.95
N GLY A 129 -4.67 -3.21 -5.76
CA GLY A 129 -4.54 -2.21 -4.72
C GLY A 129 -3.76 -0.98 -5.14
N ALA A 130 -2.60 -1.19 -5.77
CA ALA A 130 -1.76 -0.11 -6.25
C ALA A 130 -2.47 0.78 -7.28
N ASN A 131 -3.23 0.18 -8.20
CA ASN A 131 -4.00 0.91 -9.21
C ASN A 131 -5.10 1.78 -8.59
N GLU A 132 -5.83 1.24 -7.61
CA GLU A 132 -6.85 1.99 -6.88
C GLU A 132 -6.21 3.19 -6.17
N VAL A 133 -5.15 2.95 -5.39
CA VAL A 133 -4.41 4.01 -4.68
C VAL A 133 -3.85 5.05 -5.64
N TYR A 134 -3.31 4.62 -6.78
CA TYR A 134 -2.81 5.53 -7.82
C TYR A 134 -3.92 6.42 -8.39
N ALA A 135 -5.11 5.88 -8.65
CA ALA A 135 -6.24 6.68 -9.11
C ALA A 135 -6.69 7.71 -8.05
N ALA A 136 -6.68 7.37 -6.75
CA ALA A 136 -6.92 8.35 -5.69
C ALA A 136 -5.85 9.43 -5.61
N LEU A 137 -4.57 9.05 -5.79
CA LEU A 137 -3.46 9.99 -5.82
C LEU A 137 -3.61 10.99 -6.97
N LEU A 138 -3.95 10.52 -8.16
CA LEU A 138 -4.20 11.40 -9.32
C LEU A 138 -5.33 12.38 -9.05
N GLU A 139 -6.44 11.94 -8.44
CA GLU A 139 -7.53 12.85 -8.09
C GLU A 139 -7.11 13.87 -7.02
N ALA A 140 -6.36 13.44 -6.00
CA ALA A 140 -5.82 14.33 -4.98
C ALA A 140 -4.88 15.38 -5.58
N GLU A 141 -4.03 14.99 -6.54
CA GLU A 141 -3.17 15.90 -7.29
C GLU A 141 -3.96 16.90 -8.14
N GLN A 142 -4.99 16.45 -8.85
CA GLN A 142 -5.84 17.33 -9.68
C GLN A 142 -6.59 18.37 -8.84
N ARG A 143 -7.00 18.02 -7.62
CA ARG A 143 -7.66 18.96 -6.69
C ARG A 143 -6.70 20.00 -6.13
N ARG A 144 -5.40 19.73 -6.17
CA ARG A 144 -4.40 20.63 -5.62
C ARG A 144 -4.10 21.75 -6.62
N ASN A 145 -4.72 22.90 -6.39
CA ASN A 145 -4.47 24.11 -7.17
C ASN A 145 -3.18 24.86 -6.78
N ASP A 146 -2.62 24.54 -5.61
CA ASP A 146 -1.47 25.26 -5.04
C ASP A 146 -0.20 24.40 -5.07
N GLU A 147 0.73 24.79 -5.94
CA GLU A 147 2.05 24.16 -6.08
C GLU A 147 2.90 24.29 -4.80
N SER A 148 2.58 25.23 -3.90
CA SER A 148 3.33 25.42 -2.65
C SER A 148 2.93 24.45 -1.53
N THR A 149 1.83 23.72 -1.70
CA THR A 149 1.40 22.73 -0.72
C THR A 149 2.27 21.47 -0.80
N PRO A 150 2.82 20.97 0.33
CA PRO A 150 3.63 19.74 0.37
C PRO A 150 2.90 18.51 -0.16
N LYS A 151 3.50 17.76 -1.10
CA LYS A 151 2.94 16.53 -1.67
C LYS A 151 3.15 15.35 -0.73
N ILE A 152 2.36 15.30 0.34
CA ILE A 152 2.43 14.26 1.36
C ILE A 152 1.09 13.54 1.40
N TYR A 153 1.10 12.25 1.12
CA TYR A 153 -0.08 11.40 1.05
C TYR A 153 0.02 10.26 2.05
N CYS A 154 -1.12 9.88 2.63
CA CYS A 154 -1.22 8.72 3.51
C CYS A 154 -2.12 7.67 2.86
N VAL A 155 -1.66 6.42 2.91
CA VAL A 155 -2.36 5.23 2.44
C VAL A 155 -2.48 4.29 3.62
N GLU A 156 -3.71 4.05 4.08
CA GLU A 156 -4.02 3.20 5.24
C GLU A 156 -4.73 1.92 4.79
N LEU A 157 -3.96 0.93 4.35
CA LEU A 157 -4.40 -0.45 4.10
C LEU A 157 -4.40 -1.22 5.43
N LEU A 158 -5.43 -1.02 6.25
CA LEU A 158 -5.57 -1.69 7.54
C LEU A 158 -6.24 -3.07 7.41
N LEU A 159 -5.89 -3.77 6.33
CA LEU A 159 -6.26 -5.17 6.12
C LEU A 159 -5.24 -6.06 6.84
N PRO A 160 -5.62 -7.23 7.36
CA PRO A 160 -4.74 -8.06 8.19
C PRO A 160 -3.35 -8.32 7.58
N ALA A 161 -3.29 -8.63 6.27
CA ALA A 161 -2.03 -8.90 5.56
C ALA A 161 -1.10 -7.67 5.44
N TYR A 162 -1.65 -6.47 5.55
CA TYR A 162 -0.94 -5.21 5.32
C TYR A 162 -0.73 -4.40 6.61
N ASP A 163 -1.49 -4.69 7.66
CA ASP A 163 -1.49 -3.91 8.89
C ASP A 163 -0.43 -4.41 9.90
N VAL A 164 0.66 -3.65 10.01
CA VAL A 164 1.76 -3.91 10.95
C VAL A 164 1.30 -4.01 12.42
N THR A 165 0.14 -3.44 12.76
CA THR A 165 -0.36 -3.43 14.13
C THR A 165 -1.00 -4.75 14.56
N GLN A 166 -1.31 -5.64 13.61
CA GLN A 166 -1.82 -6.98 13.87
C GLN A 166 -0.72 -7.93 14.37
N GLY A 167 0.53 -7.46 14.40
CA GLY A 167 1.70 -8.21 14.84
C GLY A 167 2.28 -9.11 13.76
N ASP A 168 3.47 -9.65 14.05
CA ASP A 168 4.30 -10.43 13.11
C ASP A 168 3.62 -11.67 12.51
N ARG A 169 2.51 -12.12 13.10
CA ARG A 169 1.76 -13.30 12.63
C ARG A 169 0.81 -13.00 11.48
N MET A 170 0.36 -11.76 11.33
CA MET A 170 -0.66 -11.37 10.36
C MET A 170 -0.11 -10.41 9.31
N TYR A 171 0.80 -9.52 9.72
CA TYR A 171 1.47 -8.62 8.81
C TYR A 171 2.43 -9.37 7.90
N ASP A 172 2.18 -9.32 6.59
CA ASP A 172 3.10 -9.82 5.57
C ASP A 172 3.85 -8.64 4.95
N GLU A 173 5.06 -8.41 5.46
CA GLU A 173 5.95 -7.35 5.00
C GLU A 173 6.33 -7.48 3.52
N VAL A 174 6.36 -8.70 2.99
CA VAL A 174 6.65 -8.95 1.57
C VAL A 174 5.46 -8.49 0.74
N MET A 175 4.23 -8.89 1.09
CA MET A 175 3.01 -8.45 0.41
C MET A 175 2.86 -6.92 0.44
N ALA A 176 3.14 -6.30 1.59
CA ALA A 176 3.10 -4.84 1.71
C ALA A 176 4.17 -4.15 0.85
N THR A 177 5.36 -4.75 0.71
CA THR A 177 6.39 -4.25 -0.19
C THR A 177 6.02 -4.46 -1.67
N GLU A 178 5.43 -5.60 -2.04
CA GLU A 178 4.94 -5.84 -3.40
C GLU A 178 3.87 -4.82 -3.80
N PHE A 179 2.96 -4.49 -2.88
CA PHE A 179 2.02 -3.39 -3.08
C PHE A 179 2.74 -2.07 -3.37
N CYS A 180 3.80 -1.74 -2.62
CA CYS A 180 4.57 -0.52 -2.85
C CYS A 180 5.34 -0.54 -4.17
N ILE A 181 5.84 -1.72 -4.59
CA ILE A 181 6.49 -1.91 -5.89
C ILE A 181 5.50 -1.71 -7.03
N ALA A 182 4.31 -2.31 -6.95
CA ALA A 182 3.25 -2.13 -7.92
C ALA A 182 2.83 -0.65 -7.98
N LEU A 183 2.68 0.01 -6.83
CA LEU A 183 2.38 1.44 -6.78
C LEU A 183 3.47 2.28 -7.46
N ALA A 184 4.75 1.98 -7.19
CA ALA A 184 5.87 2.66 -7.85
C ALA A 184 5.90 2.45 -9.37
N GLN A 185 5.38 1.33 -9.87
CA GLN A 185 5.24 1.09 -11.31
C GLN A 185 4.11 1.93 -11.92
N CYS A 186 3.03 2.21 -11.19
CA CYS A 186 1.93 3.09 -11.63
C CYS A 186 2.34 4.58 -11.66
N LEU A 187 3.17 5.01 -10.70
CA LEU A 187 3.63 6.40 -10.59
C LEU A 187 4.49 6.83 -11.78
N LYS A 188 4.67 8.14 -11.99
CA LYS A 188 5.62 8.68 -12.97
C LYS A 188 7.02 8.80 -12.34
N GLY A 189 8.06 8.72 -13.18
CA GLY A 189 9.45 8.77 -12.71
C GLY A 189 9.93 7.50 -12.01
N LYS A 190 10.99 7.64 -11.21
CA LYS A 190 11.52 6.60 -10.32
C LYS A 190 11.08 6.88 -8.88
N SER A 191 10.89 5.81 -8.10
CA SER A 191 10.50 5.90 -6.68
C SER A 191 11.52 5.22 -5.76
N GLU A 192 11.77 5.80 -4.60
CA GLU A 192 12.44 5.11 -3.50
C GLU A 192 11.39 4.48 -2.58
N ILE A 193 11.54 3.20 -2.24
CA ILE A 193 10.70 2.51 -1.26
C ILE A 193 11.55 2.23 -0.04
N LEU A 194 11.17 2.83 1.09
CA LEU A 194 11.87 2.79 2.36
C LEU A 194 11.19 1.80 3.31
N VAL A 195 11.92 0.74 3.64
CA VAL A 195 11.58 -0.20 4.71
C VAL A 195 12.36 0.15 5.99
N ARG A 196 12.00 -0.45 7.12
CA ARG A 196 12.54 -0.11 8.44
C ARG A 196 14.07 -0.24 8.55
N ASP A 197 14.58 -1.45 8.39
CA ASP A 197 15.98 -1.77 8.66
C ASP A 197 16.58 -2.69 7.58
N GLN A 198 17.90 -2.90 7.66
CA GLN A 198 18.61 -3.73 6.68
C GLN A 198 18.14 -5.19 6.71
N LYS A 199 17.76 -5.72 7.88
CA LYS A 199 17.32 -7.12 8.00
C LYS A 199 15.99 -7.33 7.27
N THR A 200 15.06 -6.40 7.42
CA THR A 200 13.83 -6.37 6.63
C THR A 200 14.15 -6.26 5.14
N LEU A 201 15.02 -5.32 4.76
CA LEU A 201 15.40 -5.13 3.35
C LEU A 201 15.97 -6.42 2.73
N ASP A 202 16.88 -7.09 3.42
CA ASP A 202 17.49 -8.34 2.97
C ASP A 202 16.46 -9.46 2.84
N THR A 203 15.54 -9.56 3.81
CA THR A 203 14.44 -10.55 3.80
C THR A 203 13.55 -10.35 2.59
N VAL A 204 13.08 -9.12 2.37
CA VAL A 204 12.18 -8.78 1.26
C VAL A 204 12.88 -9.00 -0.07
N GLN A 205 14.12 -8.54 -0.23
CA GLN A 205 14.88 -8.75 -1.47
C GLN A 205 15.09 -10.23 -1.77
N LYS A 206 15.38 -11.05 -0.75
CA LYS A 206 15.53 -12.50 -0.92
C LYS A 206 14.24 -13.15 -1.39
N VAL A 207 13.10 -12.81 -0.79
CA VAL A 207 11.79 -13.39 -1.15
C VAL A 207 11.38 -12.95 -2.55
N LEU A 208 11.52 -11.67 -2.88
CA LEU A 208 11.22 -11.15 -4.23
C LEU A 208 12.10 -11.80 -5.30
N SER A 209 13.39 -11.98 -5.02
CA SER A 209 14.31 -12.65 -5.96
C SER A 209 13.98 -14.13 -6.15
N ALA A 210 13.51 -14.81 -5.10
CA ALA A 210 13.07 -16.20 -5.20
C ALA A 210 11.80 -16.34 -6.05
N ARG A 211 10.84 -15.42 -5.88
CA ARG A 211 9.61 -15.38 -6.69
C ARG A 211 9.89 -15.04 -8.16
N GLU A 212 10.81 -14.11 -8.43
CA GLU A 212 11.24 -13.76 -9.80
C GLU A 212 11.81 -14.99 -10.53
N ARG A 213 12.63 -15.81 -9.85
CA ARG A 213 13.17 -17.06 -10.42
C ARG A 213 12.10 -18.10 -10.69
N TRP A 214 11.16 -18.30 -9.77
CA TRP A 214 10.09 -19.28 -9.93
C TRP A 214 9.17 -18.94 -11.12
N ASN A 215 8.93 -17.66 -11.36
CA ASN A 215 8.15 -17.22 -12.53
C ASN A 215 8.92 -17.40 -13.84
N ASP A 216 10.24 -17.21 -13.84
CA ASP A 216 11.08 -17.44 -15.02
C ASP A 216 11.16 -18.93 -15.38
N ASP A 217 11.30 -19.82 -14.39
CA ASP A 217 11.38 -21.28 -14.61
C ASP A 217 10.06 -21.81 -15.20
N ASN A 218 8.90 -21.42 -14.66
CA ASN A 218 7.59 -21.84 -15.15
C ASN A 218 7.29 -21.37 -16.59
N ASN A 219 7.84 -20.22 -17.00
CA ASN A 219 7.65 -19.72 -18.36
C ASN A 219 8.61 -20.36 -19.39
N SER A 220 9.62 -21.10 -18.94
CA SER A 220 10.62 -21.72 -19.82
C SER A 220 10.28 -23.16 -20.22
N GLU A 221 9.30 -23.80 -19.58
CA GLU A 221 8.92 -25.20 -19.87
C GLU A 221 7.94 -25.35 -21.06
N GLU A 222 7.49 -24.27 -21.70
CA GLU A 222 6.57 -24.32 -22.85
C GLU A 222 7.26 -24.23 -24.24
N ASP A 223 8.59 -24.15 -24.31
CA ASP A 223 9.33 -23.92 -25.57
C ASP A 223 10.30 -25.08 -25.96
N ASP A 224 10.25 -26.22 -25.27
CA ASP A 224 11.08 -27.42 -25.55
C ASP A 224 10.27 -28.60 -26.17
N GLU A 225 9.18 -28.31 -26.89
CA GLU A 225 8.55 -29.27 -27.80
C GLU A 225 8.96 -29.00 -29.26
N ASP A 226 10.20 -29.30 -29.67
CA ASP A 226 10.53 -29.53 -31.09
C ASP A 226 11.89 -30.25 -31.27
N ASP A 227 11.86 -31.31 -32.08
CA ASP A 227 12.97 -32.13 -32.63
C ASP A 227 13.71 -33.12 -31.70
N PHE A 228 12.99 -34.13 -31.19
CA PHE A 228 13.54 -35.48 -31.19
C PHE A 228 13.43 -36.03 -32.62
N ASP A 229 14.41 -35.68 -33.46
CA ASP A 229 14.66 -36.41 -34.69
C ASP A 229 15.23 -37.78 -34.29
N ASP A 230 14.39 -38.80 -34.45
CA ASP A 230 14.72 -40.22 -34.41
C ASP A 230 15.90 -40.50 -35.36
N GLU A 231 17.13 -40.53 -34.86
CA GLU A 231 18.24 -41.25 -35.51
C GLU A 231 18.86 -42.25 -34.54
N ASP A 232 18.21 -43.41 -34.51
CA ASP A 232 18.75 -44.77 -34.46
C ASP A 232 19.96 -45.04 -33.54
N GLU A 233 19.61 -45.71 -32.45
CA GLU A 233 20.40 -46.54 -31.57
C GLU A 233 21.29 -47.54 -32.32
N ASP A 234 22.59 -47.48 -32.07
CA ASP A 234 23.48 -48.63 -32.12
C ASP A 234 24.73 -48.29 -31.29
N ASP A 235 24.78 -48.70 -30.02
CA ASP A 235 25.88 -49.55 -29.53
C ASP A 235 25.93 -49.68 -27.98
N GLN A 236 25.82 -50.94 -27.58
CA GLN A 236 26.61 -51.60 -26.53
C GLN A 236 26.24 -51.37 -25.06
N VAL A 237 25.33 -52.24 -24.63
CA VAL A 237 25.46 -53.11 -23.44
C VAL A 237 26.92 -53.35 -23.01
N ASP A 238 27.27 -52.96 -21.78
CA ASP A 238 28.25 -53.73 -21.01
C ASP A 238 27.79 -53.86 -19.54
N ASP A 239 27.45 -55.10 -19.23
CA ASP A 239 27.18 -55.65 -17.91
C ASP A 239 28.43 -55.49 -17.02
N SER A 240 28.25 -54.95 -15.82
CA SER A 240 29.13 -55.30 -14.70
C SER A 240 28.41 -55.15 -13.37
N ASP A 241 27.73 -56.24 -13.04
CA ASP A 241 27.43 -56.70 -11.68
C ASP A 241 28.60 -56.50 -10.72
N SER A 242 28.32 -55.97 -9.52
CA SER A 242 28.78 -56.56 -8.24
C SER A 242 28.34 -55.75 -7.02
N PRO A 243 28.27 -56.39 -5.83
CA PRO A 243 27.00 -56.47 -5.09
C PRO A 243 27.04 -55.82 -3.70
N ASP A 244 25.88 -55.89 -3.05
CA ASP A 244 25.67 -56.09 -1.61
C ASP A 244 26.56 -55.31 -0.63
N ASN A 245 25.95 -54.30 -0.01
CA ASN A 245 26.32 -53.96 1.36
C ASN A 245 25.07 -53.67 2.19
N ASP A 246 24.55 -54.75 2.76
CA ASP A 246 23.67 -54.73 3.92
C ASP A 246 24.37 -54.02 5.09
N ASN A 247 23.78 -52.95 5.62
CA ASN A 247 24.04 -52.59 7.00
C ASN A 247 22.77 -52.03 7.66
N GLU A 248 22.16 -52.92 8.43
CA GLU A 248 21.08 -52.66 9.38
C GLU A 248 21.52 -51.72 10.52
N ASN A 249 20.52 -51.13 11.16
CA ASN A 249 20.51 -50.58 12.52
C ASN A 249 21.09 -49.18 12.72
N ASN A 250 20.21 -48.18 12.62
CA ASN A 250 20.23 -47.09 13.60
C ASN A 250 18.80 -46.71 14.00
N GLU A 251 18.38 -47.23 15.15
CA GLU A 251 17.17 -46.81 15.86
C GLU A 251 17.42 -45.44 16.51
N GLY A 252 16.50 -44.50 16.28
CA GLY A 252 16.36 -43.32 17.14
C GLY A 252 16.66 -41.98 16.47
N GLU A 253 15.75 -41.50 15.64
CA GLU A 253 15.51 -40.05 15.56
C GLU A 253 14.07 -39.80 15.15
N GLU A 254 13.37 -39.05 15.99
CA GLU A 254 12.00 -38.61 15.81
C GLU A 254 11.95 -37.66 14.60
N ILE A 255 11.58 -38.19 13.44
CA ILE A 255 11.38 -37.46 12.20
C ILE A 255 10.21 -36.49 12.41
N ILE A 256 10.52 -35.24 12.74
CA ILE A 256 9.62 -34.13 12.50
C ILE A 256 9.44 -34.06 10.99
N LEU A 257 8.24 -34.40 10.53
CA LEU A 257 7.82 -34.37 9.13
C LEU A 257 7.94 -32.94 8.57
N GLU A 258 9.10 -32.58 8.03
CA GLU A 258 9.34 -31.35 7.25
C GLU A 258 8.53 -31.30 5.93
N GLY A 259 7.77 -32.37 5.61
CA GLY A 259 6.93 -32.43 4.41
C GLY A 259 5.54 -31.77 4.53
N ASP A 260 5.10 -31.39 5.73
CA ASP A 260 3.71 -30.91 5.92
C ASP A 260 3.56 -29.39 5.88
N VAL A 261 4.66 -28.64 6.08
CA VAL A 261 4.65 -27.17 5.98
C VAL A 261 4.49 -26.73 4.52
N ASP A 262 5.11 -27.44 3.58
CA ASP A 262 4.97 -27.16 2.15
C ASP A 262 3.61 -27.64 1.59
N SER A 263 3.01 -28.68 2.16
CA SER A 263 1.66 -29.12 1.80
C SER A 263 0.61 -28.06 2.19
N PHE A 264 0.76 -27.50 3.40
CA PHE A 264 -0.07 -26.41 3.91
C PHE A 264 0.12 -25.13 3.09
N ARG A 265 1.37 -24.78 2.76
CA ARG A 265 1.68 -23.60 1.94
C ARG A 265 1.17 -23.74 0.50
N LYS A 266 1.29 -24.92 -0.11
CA LYS A 266 0.69 -25.25 -1.42
C LYS A 266 -0.83 -25.15 -1.38
N LYS A 267 -1.48 -25.62 -0.32
CA LYS A 267 -2.94 -25.55 -0.13
C LYS A 267 -3.45 -24.11 0.10
N LEU A 268 -2.62 -23.27 0.72
CA LEU A 268 -2.89 -21.85 0.91
C LEU A 268 -2.80 -21.08 -0.42
N MET A 269 -1.81 -21.39 -1.25
CA MET A 269 -1.61 -20.76 -2.56
C MET A 269 -2.62 -21.27 -3.61
N SER A 270 -3.00 -22.55 -3.59
CA SER A 270 -4.00 -23.11 -4.51
C SER A 270 -5.41 -22.52 -4.32
N GLY A 271 -5.68 -21.89 -3.18
CA GLY A 271 -6.95 -21.17 -2.94
C GLY A 271 -6.99 -19.77 -3.55
N TRP A 272 -5.85 -19.24 -4.01
CA TRP A 272 -5.75 -17.88 -4.58
C TRP A 272 -5.83 -17.91 -6.11
N ASP A 273 -5.59 -19.05 -6.75
CA ASP A 273 -5.75 -19.29 -8.19
C ASP A 273 -7.20 -19.60 -8.61
N VAL A 274 -8.20 -19.02 -7.93
CA VAL A 274 -9.57 -19.01 -8.47
C VAL A 274 -9.64 -17.93 -9.55
N THR A 275 -8.92 -18.17 -10.65
CA THR A 275 -9.31 -17.60 -11.94
C THR A 275 -10.71 -18.14 -12.22
N THR A 276 -11.67 -17.23 -12.28
CA THR A 276 -13.05 -17.48 -12.63
C THR A 276 -13.12 -18.08 -14.04
N ASN A 277 -13.05 -19.40 -14.14
CA ASN A 277 -13.64 -20.14 -15.25
C ASN A 277 -15.17 -20.08 -15.08
N ALA A 278 -15.73 -18.90 -15.37
CA ALA A 278 -17.14 -18.73 -15.62
C ALA A 278 -17.36 -18.91 -17.12
N ASP A 279 -17.67 -20.16 -17.50
CA ASP A 279 -18.14 -20.52 -18.82
C ASP A 279 -19.40 -19.71 -19.22
N ASN A 280 -19.32 -19.16 -20.43
CA ASN A 280 -20.41 -18.86 -21.37
C ASN A 280 -21.49 -17.83 -20.99
N VAL A 281 -21.22 -16.56 -21.30
CA VAL A 281 -22.24 -15.61 -21.78
C VAL A 281 -21.72 -14.93 -23.05
N PRO A 282 -22.44 -15.02 -24.19
CA PRO A 282 -22.02 -14.37 -25.43
C PRO A 282 -22.34 -12.87 -25.32
N MET A 283 -21.31 -12.02 -25.25
CA MET A 283 -21.46 -10.57 -25.21
C MET A 283 -21.03 -9.98 -26.55
N GLU A 284 -21.97 -9.29 -27.19
CA GLU A 284 -21.82 -8.62 -28.48
C GLU A 284 -20.69 -7.57 -28.47
N GLU A 285 -19.87 -7.62 -29.52
CA GLU A 285 -18.83 -6.65 -29.81
C GLU A 285 -19.39 -5.24 -30.01
N SER A 286 -18.91 -4.28 -29.23
CA SER A 286 -18.90 -2.88 -29.63
C SER A 286 -17.47 -2.35 -29.50
N SER A 287 -16.81 -2.27 -30.65
CA SER A 287 -15.48 -1.73 -30.85
C SER A 287 -15.50 -0.20 -30.78
N VAL A 288 -14.66 0.37 -29.92
CA VAL A 288 -14.29 1.79 -29.96
C VAL A 288 -12.79 1.87 -30.16
N ASP A 289 -12.41 2.33 -31.37
CA ASP A 289 -11.06 2.56 -31.84
C ASP A 289 -10.30 3.62 -31.01
N LEU A 290 -9.09 3.28 -30.58
CA LEU A 290 -8.04 4.22 -30.17
C LEU A 290 -6.75 3.91 -30.93
N PRO A 291 -6.09 4.90 -31.58
CA PRO A 291 -4.90 4.65 -32.37
C PRO A 291 -3.63 4.81 -31.52
N THR A 292 -2.76 3.80 -31.50
CA THR A 292 -1.37 3.97 -31.06
C THR A 292 -0.46 2.99 -31.81
N GLU A 293 0.13 3.44 -32.92
CA GLU A 293 1.33 2.82 -33.50
C GLU A 293 2.59 3.39 -32.82
N PRO A 294 3.58 2.56 -32.44
CA PRO A 294 4.96 3.00 -32.30
C PRO A 294 5.81 2.61 -33.53
N PRO A 295 6.87 3.38 -33.83
CA PRO A 295 7.63 3.25 -35.07
C PRO A 295 8.54 2.01 -35.07
N ARG A 296 8.51 1.26 -36.17
CA ARG A 296 9.49 0.23 -36.53
C ARG A 296 10.79 0.85 -37.02
N SER A 297 11.94 0.29 -36.63
CA SER A 297 13.22 0.15 -37.38
C SER A 297 14.29 -0.52 -36.48
N PRO A 298 15.40 -1.05 -37.00
CA PRO A 298 15.53 -2.32 -37.72
C PRO A 298 16.53 -3.29 -37.04
N ALA A 299 16.53 -4.54 -37.49
CA ALA A 299 17.42 -5.62 -37.07
C ALA A 299 18.89 -5.39 -37.45
N SER A 300 19.83 -5.77 -36.57
CA SER A 300 21.00 -6.59 -36.94
C SER A 300 21.94 -6.90 -35.76
N SER A 301 22.42 -8.15 -35.77
CA SER A 301 23.68 -8.73 -35.27
C SER A 301 23.90 -8.95 -33.77
N ASP A 302 23.68 -10.21 -33.40
CA ASP A 302 24.56 -11.10 -32.62
C ASP A 302 25.75 -10.47 -31.90
N THR A 303 25.65 -10.44 -30.57
CA THR A 303 26.82 -10.63 -29.71
C THR A 303 26.40 -11.36 -28.44
N LYS A 304 26.69 -12.66 -28.39
CA LYS A 304 26.62 -13.50 -27.19
C LYS A 304 27.50 -12.89 -26.09
N ARG A 305 26.88 -12.25 -25.11
CA ARG A 305 27.41 -12.05 -23.75
C ARG A 305 26.23 -11.74 -22.84
N SER A 306 25.98 -12.62 -21.88
CA SER A 306 24.94 -12.53 -20.84
C SER A 306 25.07 -11.22 -20.04
N LYS A 307 24.60 -10.12 -20.60
CA LYS A 307 24.30 -8.89 -19.88
C LYS A 307 22.88 -9.06 -19.40
N GLN A 308 22.78 -9.44 -18.13
CA GLN A 308 21.57 -9.37 -17.33
C GLN A 308 20.70 -8.22 -17.83
N ASN A 309 19.48 -8.58 -18.20
CA ASN A 309 18.38 -7.69 -18.50
C ASN A 309 18.17 -6.83 -17.24
N LYS A 310 18.97 -5.77 -17.07
CA LYS A 310 18.74 -4.69 -16.11
C LYS A 310 17.51 -3.96 -16.66
N GLN A 311 16.37 -4.63 -16.55
CA GLN A 311 15.08 -4.02 -16.72
C GLN A 311 15.13 -2.72 -15.93
N ASN A 312 14.69 -1.63 -16.55
CA ASN A 312 14.68 -0.31 -15.96
C ASN A 312 13.72 -0.31 -14.77
N LYS A 313 14.15 -0.85 -13.61
CA LYS A 313 13.34 -0.92 -12.40
C LYS A 313 12.99 0.52 -12.04
N ARG A 314 11.70 0.83 -12.06
CA ARG A 314 11.15 2.15 -11.74
C ARG A 314 11.18 2.45 -10.24
N HIS A 315 11.74 1.55 -9.45
CA HIS A 315 11.86 1.68 -8.02
C HIS A 315 13.24 1.25 -7.53
N ARG A 316 13.63 1.77 -6.36
CA ARG A 316 14.76 1.31 -5.55
C ARG A 316 14.26 0.99 -4.15
N LEU A 317 14.57 -0.21 -3.67
CA LEU A 317 14.36 -0.57 -2.27
C LEU A 317 15.54 -0.09 -1.42
N ALA A 318 15.27 0.54 -0.29
CA ALA A 318 16.27 0.99 0.67
C ALA A 318 15.74 0.91 2.10
N SER A 319 16.65 1.04 3.06
CA SER A 319 16.38 0.91 4.50
C SER A 319 16.50 2.27 5.19
N LEU A 320 15.56 2.61 6.07
CA LEU A 320 15.59 3.85 6.85
C LEU A 320 16.85 3.97 7.70
N PHE A 321 17.23 2.87 8.36
CA PHE A 321 18.34 2.87 9.32
C PHE A 321 19.59 2.12 8.81
N GLY A 322 19.51 1.44 7.68
CA GLY A 322 20.56 0.52 7.22
C GLY A 322 20.85 -0.53 8.29
N SER A 323 22.13 -0.78 8.55
CA SER A 323 22.61 -1.69 9.60
C SER A 323 22.89 -0.98 10.94
N GLU A 324 22.56 0.31 11.06
CA GLU A 324 22.79 1.07 12.28
C GLU A 324 21.81 0.64 13.38
N ARG A 325 22.33 0.43 14.60
CA ARG A 325 21.51 0.13 15.77
C ARG A 325 21.12 1.43 16.47
N ILE A 326 19.86 1.80 16.37
CA ILE A 326 19.31 2.98 17.04
C ILE A 326 19.00 2.64 18.50
N SER A 327 19.57 3.41 19.43
CA SER A 327 19.23 3.29 20.85
C SER A 327 17.83 3.85 21.07
N THR A 328 16.84 2.98 21.30
CA THR A 328 15.41 3.36 21.35
C THR A 328 15.03 4.35 22.46
N SER A 329 15.84 4.46 23.53
CA SER A 329 15.53 5.28 24.72
C SER A 329 16.63 6.27 25.12
N GLY A 330 17.65 6.46 24.29
CA GLY A 330 18.77 7.36 24.59
C GLY A 330 18.45 8.83 24.30
N PRO A 331 19.06 9.80 25.02
CA PRO A 331 18.91 11.23 24.71
C PRO A 331 19.45 11.59 23.32
N ASP A 332 20.39 10.80 22.81
CA ASP A 332 21.02 11.00 21.50
C ASP A 332 20.23 10.32 20.35
N MET A 333 19.15 9.59 20.67
CA MET A 333 18.35 8.85 19.69
C MET A 333 17.95 9.69 18.47
N PRO A 334 17.46 10.94 18.61
CA PRO A 334 17.09 11.74 17.44
C PRO A 334 18.27 12.06 16.51
N GLN A 335 19.46 12.25 17.07
CA GLN A 335 20.67 12.57 16.30
C GLN A 335 21.20 11.33 15.59
N ASP A 336 21.14 10.18 16.26
CA ASP A 336 21.52 8.89 15.67
C ASP A 336 20.56 8.52 14.53
N VAL A 337 19.26 8.68 14.72
CA VAL A 337 18.25 8.46 13.66
C VAL A 337 18.51 9.35 12.46
N VAL A 338 18.70 10.66 12.67
CA VAL A 338 18.93 11.59 11.56
C VAL A 338 20.22 11.26 10.82
N ARG A 339 21.25 10.78 11.53
CA ARG A 339 22.51 10.31 10.93
C ARG A 339 22.28 9.07 10.08
N ALA A 340 21.59 8.06 10.62
CA ALA A 340 21.25 6.83 9.91
C ALA A 340 20.45 7.10 8.63
N VAL A 341 19.42 7.96 8.71
CA VAL A 341 18.60 8.35 7.55
C VAL A 341 19.44 9.03 6.49
N ARG A 342 20.35 9.94 6.88
CA ARG A 342 21.24 10.64 5.93
C ARG A 342 22.24 9.69 5.25
N ASN A 343 22.59 8.59 5.90
CA ASN A 343 23.54 7.63 5.35
C ASN A 343 22.85 6.62 4.43
N ASN A 344 21.59 6.26 4.70
CA ASN A 344 20.95 5.08 4.10
C ASN A 344 19.70 5.36 3.26
N ALA A 345 18.93 6.41 3.59
CA ALA A 345 17.56 6.62 3.09
C ALA A 345 17.42 7.92 2.27
N MET A 346 18.49 8.32 1.61
CA MET A 346 18.52 9.56 0.84
C MET A 346 18.14 9.27 -0.61
N ALA A 347 16.96 9.75 -0.99
CA ALA A 347 16.53 9.73 -2.38
C ALA A 347 17.56 10.33 -3.35
N MET A 348 17.75 9.64 -4.48
CA MET A 348 18.59 10.07 -5.59
C MET A 348 17.95 11.27 -6.32
N GLN A 349 18.74 11.92 -7.18
CA GLN A 349 18.28 13.10 -7.91
C GLN A 349 17.15 12.78 -8.90
N ASP A 350 17.14 11.57 -9.46
CA ASP A 350 16.18 11.09 -10.46
C ASP A 350 14.94 10.41 -9.85
N GLU A 351 14.86 10.30 -8.52
CA GLU A 351 13.70 9.75 -7.80
C GLU A 351 12.71 10.85 -7.46
N GLU A 352 11.51 10.82 -8.02
CA GLU A 352 10.50 11.87 -7.82
C GLU A 352 9.59 11.61 -6.61
N THR A 353 9.50 10.34 -6.20
CA THR A 353 8.62 9.89 -5.11
C THR A 353 9.39 9.07 -4.08
N ILE A 354 9.05 9.27 -2.80
CA ILE A 354 9.53 8.48 -1.67
C ILE A 354 8.31 7.80 -1.05
N ILE A 355 8.32 6.47 -0.99
CA ILE A 355 7.31 5.64 -0.36
C ILE A 355 7.89 5.11 0.95
N ILE A 356 7.26 5.40 2.08
CA ILE A 356 7.69 4.93 3.40
C ILE A 356 6.69 3.90 3.90
N LEU A 357 7.17 2.68 4.16
CA LEU A 357 6.34 1.55 4.56
C LEU A 357 6.41 1.33 6.07
N GLY A 358 5.23 1.23 6.72
CA GLY A 358 5.07 0.63 8.05
C GLY A 358 5.69 1.39 9.22
N ALA A 359 6.01 2.68 9.09
CA ALA A 359 6.63 3.46 10.17
C ALA A 359 5.66 3.66 11.35
N HIS A 360 6.02 3.17 12.54
CA HIS A 360 5.21 3.19 13.76
C HIS A 360 5.97 3.58 15.04
N GLY A 361 7.28 3.34 15.10
CA GLY A 361 8.15 3.64 16.23
C GLY A 361 8.44 5.14 16.43
N GLN A 362 8.94 5.50 17.61
CA GLN A 362 9.34 6.88 17.91
C GLN A 362 10.58 7.30 17.09
N ASP A 363 11.52 6.39 16.91
CA ASP A 363 12.68 6.50 16.02
C ASP A 363 12.25 6.67 14.56
N GLU A 364 11.33 5.84 14.08
CA GLU A 364 10.79 5.92 12.73
C GLU A 364 10.01 7.23 12.49
N MET A 365 9.28 7.71 13.50
CA MET A 365 8.65 9.02 13.45
C MET A 365 9.69 10.14 13.28
N VAL A 366 10.82 10.09 13.99
CA VAL A 366 11.91 11.06 13.80
C VAL A 366 12.50 10.96 12.40
N ALA A 367 12.66 9.75 11.87
CA ALA A 367 13.15 9.52 10.51
C ALA A 367 12.22 10.14 9.46
N VAL A 368 10.91 9.89 9.58
CA VAL A 368 9.88 10.46 8.69
C VAL A 368 9.88 11.98 8.76
N ARG A 369 10.00 12.57 9.95
CA ARG A 369 10.11 14.03 10.10
C ARG A 369 11.32 14.59 9.37
N ALA A 370 12.48 13.94 9.50
CA ALA A 370 13.71 14.36 8.81
C ALA A 370 13.57 14.28 7.28
N LEU A 371 12.95 13.23 6.76
CA LEU A 371 12.69 13.07 5.32
C LEU A 371 11.69 14.10 4.80
N VAL A 372 10.59 14.32 5.54
CA VAL A 372 9.59 15.34 5.19
C VAL A 372 10.21 16.72 5.20
N GLU A 373 10.95 17.09 6.24
CA GLU A 373 11.60 18.40 6.31
C GLU A 373 12.52 18.64 5.10
N LYS A 374 13.27 17.62 4.70
CA LYS A 374 14.19 17.65 3.58
C LYS A 374 13.48 17.73 2.22
N TYR A 375 12.45 16.92 2.00
CA TYR A 375 11.91 16.66 0.65
C TYR A 375 10.51 17.22 0.38
N GLN A 376 9.79 17.74 1.37
CA GLN A 376 8.40 18.22 1.23
C GLN A 376 8.15 19.25 0.11
N LYS A 377 9.20 19.92 -0.37
CA LYS A 377 9.13 20.92 -1.46
C LYS A 377 9.54 20.37 -2.83
N GLU A 378 10.23 19.24 -2.86
CA GLU A 378 10.92 18.74 -4.05
C GLU A 378 10.35 17.41 -4.54
N LYS A 379 9.92 16.53 -3.63
CA LYS A 379 9.48 15.17 -3.95
C LYS A 379 8.10 14.90 -3.36
N SER A 380 7.40 13.94 -3.95
CA SER A 380 6.19 13.37 -3.36
C SER A 380 6.56 12.37 -2.27
N ILE A 381 5.86 12.40 -1.13
CA ILE A 381 6.06 11.49 -0.01
C ILE A 381 4.75 10.72 0.21
N ILE A 382 4.81 9.39 0.12
CA ILE A 382 3.66 8.50 0.34
C ILE A 382 3.94 7.67 1.59
N LEU A 383 3.09 7.78 2.60
CA LEU A 383 3.16 7.03 3.84
C LEU A 383 2.18 5.85 3.76
N VAL A 384 2.70 4.63 3.67
CA VAL A 384 1.90 3.41 3.59
C VAL A 384 1.88 2.73 4.96
N ASN A 385 0.70 2.56 5.54
CA ASN A 385 0.49 1.91 6.85
C ASN A 385 1.36 2.45 7.99
N CYS A 386 1.67 3.75 7.92
CA CYS A 386 2.39 4.41 8.99
C CYS A 386 1.42 4.75 10.14
N LEU A 387 1.78 4.38 11.36
CA LEU A 387 0.97 4.64 12.56
C LEU A 387 1.78 5.40 13.61
N PHE A 388 1.57 6.71 13.70
CA PHE A 388 2.18 7.52 14.75
C PHE A 388 1.24 7.71 15.93
N THR A 389 1.74 7.46 17.14
CA THR A 389 1.04 7.76 18.40
C THR A 389 0.56 9.22 18.45
N GLN A 390 1.40 10.13 17.95
CA GLN A 390 1.06 11.52 17.72
C GLN A 390 1.43 11.91 16.28
N THR A 391 0.47 12.46 15.53
CA THR A 391 0.76 12.99 14.18
C THR A 391 1.80 14.11 14.28
N PRO A 392 2.98 13.97 13.65
CA PRO A 392 3.97 15.03 13.57
C PRO A 392 3.38 16.31 12.96
N ARG A 393 3.88 17.47 13.39
CA ARG A 393 3.39 18.77 12.88
C ARG A 393 3.58 18.88 11.36
N GLU A 394 4.65 18.31 10.86
CA GLU A 394 5.02 18.27 9.45
C GLU A 394 4.01 17.47 8.62
N LEU A 395 3.33 16.49 9.23
CA LEU A 395 2.30 15.67 8.61
C LEU A 395 0.88 16.24 8.77
N GLN A 396 0.69 17.41 9.38
CA GLN A 396 -0.64 18.03 9.51
C GLN A 396 -1.29 18.36 8.17
N LYS A 397 -0.48 18.56 7.13
CA LYS A 397 -0.94 18.79 5.75
C LYS A 397 -1.00 17.51 4.92
N ALA A 398 -0.67 16.36 5.50
CA ALA A 398 -0.73 15.09 4.79
C ALA A 398 -2.20 14.73 4.51
N GLU A 399 -2.47 14.30 3.29
CA GLU A 399 -3.81 13.92 2.86
C GLU A 399 -3.92 12.40 2.84
N ILE A 400 -4.86 11.83 3.61
CA ILE A 400 -5.19 10.40 3.48
C ILE A 400 -5.93 10.19 2.15
N VAL A 401 -5.28 9.61 1.15
CA VAL A 401 -5.87 9.45 -0.18
C VAL A 401 -6.63 8.15 -0.32
N TYR A 402 -6.24 7.14 0.46
CA TYR A 402 -6.85 5.83 0.45
C TYR A 402 -6.84 5.27 1.88
N SER A 403 -7.96 4.73 2.32
CA SER A 403 -8.05 4.03 3.60
C SER A 403 -9.11 2.95 3.55
N ILE A 404 -8.78 1.77 4.07
CA ILE A 404 -9.74 0.71 4.39
C ILE A 404 -9.46 0.29 5.83
N LEU A 405 -10.47 0.41 6.69
CA LEU A 405 -10.42 0.01 8.09
C LEU A 405 -11.65 -0.87 8.38
N PRO A 406 -11.47 -2.19 8.40
CA PRO A 406 -12.53 -3.09 8.80
C PRO A 406 -12.59 -3.17 10.33
N LEU A 407 -13.80 -3.14 10.88
CA LEU A 407 -14.10 -3.11 12.31
C LEU A 407 -15.13 -4.20 12.62
N VAL A 408 -15.00 -4.85 13.77
CA VAL A 408 -16.01 -5.77 14.29
C VAL A 408 -16.75 -5.07 15.42
N VAL A 409 -18.06 -4.99 15.30
CA VAL A 409 -18.92 -4.41 16.33
C VAL A 409 -19.76 -5.49 16.98
N LYS A 410 -19.66 -5.56 18.31
CA LYS A 410 -20.44 -6.44 19.16
C LYS A 410 -21.43 -5.62 19.97
N GLU A 411 -22.63 -6.15 20.17
CA GLU A 411 -23.57 -5.55 21.10
C GLU A 411 -22.97 -5.63 22.51
N LYS A 412 -22.92 -4.49 23.21
CA LYS A 412 -22.44 -4.46 24.58
C LYS A 412 -23.46 -5.19 25.46
N GLU A 413 -23.13 -6.39 25.90
CA GLU A 413 -23.92 -7.13 26.88
C GLU A 413 -24.10 -6.26 28.13
N THR A 414 -25.27 -5.64 28.25
CA THR A 414 -25.51 -4.64 29.28
C THR A 414 -25.96 -5.34 30.55
N GLY A 415 -25.07 -6.12 31.18
CA GLY A 415 -25.12 -6.58 32.58
C GLY A 415 -26.43 -7.15 33.12
N ARG A 416 -27.40 -7.51 32.28
CA ARG A 416 -28.61 -8.22 32.70
C ARG A 416 -28.15 -9.63 32.98
N ASN A 417 -28.09 -10.00 34.25
CA ASN A 417 -27.85 -11.36 34.74
C ASN A 417 -28.50 -12.38 33.79
N LEU A 418 -27.69 -12.93 32.88
CA LEU A 418 -28.09 -13.93 31.91
C LEU A 418 -28.20 -15.25 32.66
N SER A 419 -29.32 -15.44 33.35
CA SER A 419 -29.76 -16.77 33.73
C SER A 419 -30.03 -17.53 32.44
N ILE A 420 -29.07 -18.35 32.03
CA ILE A 420 -29.20 -19.60 31.27
C ILE A 420 -30.48 -19.61 30.43
N ARG A 421 -30.46 -18.85 29.32
CA ARG A 421 -31.38 -19.09 28.21
C ARG A 421 -30.56 -19.66 27.08
N ASP A 422 -30.60 -20.98 27.04
CA ASP A 422 -30.07 -21.80 25.97
C ASP A 422 -30.69 -21.39 24.62
N ASN A 423 -29.79 -21.21 23.65
CA ASN A 423 -29.89 -21.52 22.23
C ASN A 423 -30.53 -20.51 21.26
N ASN A 424 -29.62 -19.93 20.45
CA ASN A 424 -29.70 -19.67 19.01
C ASN A 424 -30.08 -18.28 18.48
N GLU A 425 -30.25 -17.27 19.33
CA GLU A 425 -30.18 -15.87 18.86
C GLU A 425 -28.90 -15.24 19.39
N ASP A 426 -27.77 -15.77 18.92
CA ASP A 426 -26.48 -15.09 19.08
C ASP A 426 -26.63 -13.70 18.47
N GLY A 427 -26.39 -12.67 19.28
CA GLY A 427 -26.29 -11.30 18.81
C GLY A 427 -25.21 -11.23 17.73
N SER A 428 -25.62 -11.35 16.48
CA SER A 428 -24.69 -11.53 15.36
C SER A 428 -23.74 -10.33 15.33
N SER A 429 -22.45 -10.60 15.49
CA SER A 429 -21.42 -9.56 15.35
C SER A 429 -21.56 -8.93 13.97
N LYS A 430 -21.53 -7.60 13.90
CA LYS A 430 -21.64 -6.87 12.64
C LYS A 430 -20.26 -6.38 12.21
N VAL A 431 -19.91 -6.59 10.94
CA VAL A 431 -18.69 -6.03 10.37
C VAL A 431 -19.00 -4.65 9.81
N VAL A 432 -18.18 -3.67 10.15
CA VAL A 432 -18.26 -2.30 9.66
C VAL A 432 -16.98 -2.00 8.91
N VAL A 433 -17.08 -1.56 7.66
CA VAL A 433 -15.92 -1.13 6.87
C VAL A 433 -15.96 0.38 6.74
N LEU A 434 -14.94 1.03 7.26
CA LEU A 434 -14.66 2.43 6.98
C LEU A 434 -13.74 2.50 5.78
N ARG A 435 -14.22 3.12 4.71
CA ARG A 435 -13.46 3.34 3.51
C ARG A 435 -13.30 4.83 3.27
N ARG A 436 -12.15 5.24 2.77
CA ARG A 436 -11.98 6.56 2.17
C ARG A 436 -11.47 6.40 0.76
N TYR A 437 -12.30 6.77 -0.20
CA TYR A 437 -11.93 6.87 -1.60
C TYR A 437 -13.00 7.62 -2.40
N PRO A 438 -12.70 8.61 -3.25
CA PRO A 438 -11.49 9.43 -3.34
C PRO A 438 -11.59 10.71 -2.47
N LYS A 439 -12.69 10.88 -1.73
CA LYS A 439 -13.04 12.18 -1.13
C LYS A 439 -13.60 12.07 0.28
N ASP A 440 -14.78 11.48 0.40
CA ASP A 440 -15.48 11.33 1.67
C ASP A 440 -15.21 9.95 2.28
N TRP A 441 -15.38 9.86 3.59
CA TRP A 441 -15.40 8.61 4.33
C TRP A 441 -16.76 7.96 4.14
N GLU A 442 -16.76 6.71 3.72
CA GLU A 442 -17.93 5.89 3.54
C GLU A 442 -17.90 4.80 4.61
N MET A 443 -19.01 4.64 5.32
CA MET A 443 -19.18 3.59 6.30
C MET A 443 -20.15 2.55 5.76
N PHE A 444 -19.65 1.33 5.59
CA PHE A 444 -20.43 0.19 5.14
C PHE A 444 -20.70 -0.76 6.30
N VAL A 445 -21.88 -1.33 6.35
CA VAL A 445 -22.31 -2.28 7.40
C VAL A 445 -22.72 -3.58 6.74
N ASP A 446 -22.23 -4.70 7.27
CA ASP A 446 -22.63 -6.02 6.82
C ASP A 446 -24.06 -6.36 7.28
N ILE A 447 -24.94 -6.61 6.32
CA ILE A 447 -26.33 -6.99 6.54
C ILE A 447 -26.58 -8.51 6.39
N GLY A 448 -25.54 -9.29 6.15
CA GLY A 448 -25.58 -10.77 6.03
C GLY A 448 -25.70 -11.28 4.59
N ASN A 449 -26.01 -10.42 3.64
CA ASN A 449 -25.99 -10.70 2.19
C ASN A 449 -25.06 -9.73 1.44
N GLY A 450 -24.16 -9.05 2.14
CA GLY A 450 -23.28 -8.04 1.58
C GLY A 450 -23.13 -6.81 2.48
N PHE A 451 -22.27 -5.89 2.04
CA PHE A 451 -22.11 -4.58 2.64
C PHE A 451 -23.10 -3.56 2.06
N GLU A 452 -23.76 -2.81 2.93
CA GLU A 452 -24.61 -1.68 2.56
C GLU A 452 -24.01 -0.36 3.09
N LEU A 453 -24.09 0.70 2.29
CA LEU A 453 -23.62 2.03 2.68
C LEU A 453 -24.54 2.62 3.75
N ALA A 454 -24.03 2.76 4.97
CA ALA A 454 -24.77 3.33 6.10
C ALA A 454 -24.66 4.86 6.18
N GLU A 455 -23.47 5.44 5.94
CA GLU A 455 -23.28 6.90 5.99
C GLU A 455 -22.04 7.35 5.22
N THR A 456 -22.10 8.59 4.70
CA THR A 456 -20.99 9.28 4.05
C THR A 456 -20.62 10.54 4.84
N MET A 457 -19.34 10.72 5.16
CA MET A 457 -18.81 11.79 6.01
C MET A 457 -17.62 12.51 5.37
N ARG A 458 -17.60 13.84 5.41
CA ARG A 458 -16.49 14.63 4.83
C ARG A 458 -15.21 14.63 5.66
N VAL A 459 -15.32 14.27 6.93
CA VAL A 459 -14.23 14.28 7.90
C VAL A 459 -14.05 12.86 8.39
N ARG A 460 -12.81 12.50 8.74
CA ARG A 460 -12.50 11.20 9.33
C ARG A 460 -13.43 10.94 10.52
N PRO A 461 -14.21 9.85 10.51
CA PRO A 461 -15.11 9.55 11.61
C PRO A 461 -14.31 9.21 12.88
N THR A 462 -14.78 9.72 14.01
CA THR A 462 -14.32 9.25 15.33
C THR A 462 -15.00 7.93 15.65
N MET A 463 -14.44 7.13 16.56
CA MET A 463 -15.09 5.87 16.98
C MET A 463 -16.48 6.10 17.59
N GLN A 464 -16.69 7.26 18.22
CA GLN A 464 -18.01 7.69 18.67
C GLN A 464 -18.97 7.89 17.49
N ALA A 465 -18.55 8.60 16.44
CA ALA A 465 -19.38 8.82 15.25
C ALA A 465 -19.73 7.50 14.55
N VAL A 466 -18.77 6.57 14.45
CA VAL A 466 -19.00 5.21 13.93
C VAL A 466 -20.07 4.50 14.75
N THR A 467 -19.96 4.55 16.08
CA THR A 467 -20.92 3.90 17.00
C THR A 467 -22.32 4.51 16.86
N GLU A 468 -22.43 5.83 16.85
CA GLU A 468 -23.71 6.55 16.71
C GLU A 468 -24.37 6.28 15.35
N CYS A 469 -23.57 6.22 14.28
CA CYS A 469 -24.06 5.87 12.96
C CYS A 469 -24.60 4.44 12.93
N LEU A 470 -23.83 3.47 13.45
CA LEU A 470 -24.27 2.08 13.49
C LEU A 470 -25.54 1.92 14.33
N GLN A 471 -25.65 2.60 15.47
CA GLN A 471 -26.88 2.57 16.28
C GLN A 471 -28.09 3.15 15.54
N ARG A 472 -27.91 4.19 14.72
CA ARG A 472 -28.99 4.73 13.88
C ARG A 472 -29.37 3.72 12.80
N TYR A 473 -28.38 3.15 12.13
CA TYR A 473 -28.55 2.16 11.07
C TYR A 473 -29.29 0.90 11.56
N LEU A 474 -28.85 0.34 12.69
CA LEU A 474 -29.50 -0.84 13.30
C LEU A 474 -30.92 -0.57 13.81
N LYS A 475 -31.29 0.69 14.08
CA LYS A 475 -32.67 1.08 14.44
C LYS A 475 -33.57 1.31 13.23
N SER A 476 -32.99 1.50 12.04
CA SER A 476 -33.76 1.72 10.81
C SER A 476 -34.10 0.42 10.06
N ILE A 477 -33.36 -0.65 10.33
CA ILE A 477 -33.71 -2.03 9.97
C ILE A 477 -34.78 -2.51 10.95
#